data_AF-A0A0K8V6Q5-F1
#
_entry.id   AF-A0A0K8V6Q5-F1
#
_cell.length_a   1.000
_cell.length_b   1.000
_cell.length_c   1.000
_cell.angle_alpha   90.00
_cell.angle_beta   90.00
_cell.angle_gamma   90.00
#
_symmetry.space_group_name_H-M   'P 1'
#
loop_
_entity.id
_entity.type
_entity.pdbx_description
1 polymer ?
#
loop_
_entity_poly.entity_id
_entity_poly.type
_entity_poly.pdbx_seq_one_letter_code
_entity_poly.pdbx_strand_id
1 'polypeptide(L)'
;MYSPSVSAIIVLFLTDISRGLAENICQKYLRELAKKQSDFVQCSTLHSVPVSLCVGCEEPFTEMHVAYMTLRQEQNCTDKFFDKDRINIVSTTQSILVGIWRKAYCDDCFTSNNSYVFDLKRTAFDDCITNNKNRECASCISQYLDLNEFYLGLDKNNKGQVCYDMQDSVRVRLNYLQ
;
A
#
# COMPACT_ATOMS: atom_id res chain seq x y z
N MET A 1 -30.31 51.57 19.82
CA MET A 1 -30.71 50.14 19.87
C MET A 1 -31.03 49.70 18.44
N TYR A 2 -30.06 49.11 17.73
CA TYR A 2 -30.29 48.58 16.38
C TYR A 2 -30.79 47.14 16.52
N SER A 3 -32.03 46.89 16.11
CA SER A 3 -32.59 45.55 16.02
C SER A 3 -32.00 44.88 14.77
N PRO A 4 -31.36 43.70 14.86
CA PRO A 4 -30.89 43.01 13.67
C PRO A 4 -32.09 42.62 12.81
N SER A 5 -32.00 42.87 11.50
CA SER A 5 -33.07 42.51 10.57
C SER A 5 -33.27 40.98 10.57
N VAL A 6 -34.51 40.53 10.38
CA VAL A 6 -34.86 39.09 10.33
C VAL A 6 -33.98 38.33 9.32
N SER A 7 -33.56 38.98 8.23
CA SER A 7 -32.59 38.43 7.27
C SER A 7 -31.22 38.14 7.87
N ALA A 8 -30.69 38.99 8.76
CA ALA A 8 -29.39 38.76 9.40
C ALA A 8 -29.43 37.56 10.35
N ILE A 9 -30.56 37.36 11.03
CA ILE A 9 -30.78 36.21 11.94
C ILE A 9 -30.87 34.90 11.15
N ILE A 10 -31.61 34.87 10.04
CA ILE A 10 -31.74 33.69 9.17
C ILE A 10 -30.39 33.29 8.56
N VAL A 11 -29.58 34.27 8.12
CA VAL A 11 -28.24 34.00 7.57
C VAL A 11 -27.32 33.37 8.61
N LEU A 12 -27.33 33.87 9.86
CA LEU A 12 -26.52 33.31 10.94
C LEU A 12 -26.88 31.85 11.23
N PHE A 13 -28.18 31.52 11.37
CA PHE A 13 -28.62 30.14 11.62
C PHE A 13 -28.27 29.18 10.48
N LEU A 14 -28.39 29.60 9.21
CA LEU A 14 -28.02 28.77 8.06
C LEU A 14 -26.51 28.50 8.00
N THR A 15 -25.69 29.47 8.40
CA THR A 15 -24.23 29.28 8.46
C THR A 15 -23.80 28.32 9.56
N ASP A 16 -24.47 28.34 10.72
CA ASP A 16 -24.15 27.44 11.83
C ASP A 16 -24.53 25.98 11.55
N ILE A 17 -25.68 25.73 10.92
CA ILE A 17 -26.10 24.39 10.51
C ILE A 17 -25.10 23.80 9.49
N SER A 18 -24.69 24.61 8.52
CA SER A 18 -23.73 24.20 7.48
C SER A 18 -22.37 23.83 8.08
N ARG A 19 -21.89 24.59 9.07
CA ARG A 19 -20.65 24.31 9.81
C ARG A 19 -20.75 23.03 10.65
N GLY A 20 -21.86 22.81 11.34
CA GLY A 20 -22.06 21.59 12.15
C GLY A 20 -22.11 20.31 11.31
N LEU A 21 -22.71 20.36 10.12
CA LEU A 21 -22.73 19.22 9.19
C LEU A 21 -21.35 18.94 8.58
N ALA A 22 -20.61 19.99 8.19
CA ALA A 22 -19.24 19.87 7.69
C ALA A 22 -18.27 19.33 8.76
N GLU A 23 -18.44 19.72 10.02
CA GLU A 23 -17.66 19.15 11.12
C GLU A 23 -17.89 17.65 11.28
N ASN A 24 -19.13 17.19 11.11
CA ASN A 24 -19.47 15.76 11.18
C ASN A 24 -18.82 14.96 10.03
N ILE A 25 -18.86 15.47 8.78
CA ILE A 25 -18.28 14.76 7.64
C ILE A 25 -16.75 14.67 7.72
N CYS A 26 -16.08 15.74 8.16
CA CYS A 26 -14.63 15.74 8.30
C CYS A 26 -14.15 14.80 9.40
N GLN A 27 -14.85 14.74 10.53
CA GLN A 27 -14.53 13.78 11.58
C GLN A 27 -14.77 12.33 11.13
N LYS A 28 -15.82 12.09 10.33
CA LYS A 28 -16.06 10.78 9.73
C LYS A 28 -14.89 10.35 8.83
N TYR A 29 -14.50 11.18 7.86
CA TYR A 29 -13.39 10.86 6.95
C TYR A 29 -12.05 10.71 7.66
N LEU A 30 -11.78 11.53 8.69
CA LEU A 30 -10.57 11.38 9.48
C LEU A 30 -10.52 10.04 10.22
N ARG A 31 -11.63 9.60 10.81
CA ARG A 31 -11.72 8.29 11.48
C ARG A 31 -11.59 7.13 10.50
N GLU A 32 -12.18 7.28 9.32
CA GLU A 32 -12.06 6.29 8.24
C GLU A 32 -10.61 6.16 7.77
N LEU A 33 -9.93 7.29 7.51
CA LEU A 33 -8.50 7.29 7.19
C LEU A 33 -7.67 6.65 8.31
N ALA A 34 -7.89 7.02 9.57
CA ALA A 34 -7.16 6.46 10.70
C ALA A 34 -7.33 4.94 10.79
N LYS A 35 -8.54 4.44 10.54
CA LYS A 35 -8.80 3.00 10.47
C LYS A 35 -8.03 2.35 9.32
N LYS A 36 -8.14 2.87 8.10
CA LYS A 36 -7.48 2.27 6.93
C LYS A 36 -5.95 2.32 7.02
N GLN A 37 -5.39 3.38 7.60
CA GLN A 37 -3.96 3.45 7.92
C GLN A 37 -3.55 2.37 8.93
N SER A 38 -4.35 2.17 9.99
CA SER A 38 -4.10 1.10 10.96
C SER A 38 -4.19 -0.29 10.33
N ASP A 39 -5.16 -0.52 9.44
CA ASP A 39 -5.33 -1.79 8.73
C ASP A 39 -4.11 -2.07 7.83
N PHE A 40 -3.61 -1.08 7.10
CA PHE A 40 -2.39 -1.22 6.29
C PHE A 40 -1.14 -1.49 7.13
N VAL A 41 -0.97 -0.80 8.26
CA VAL A 41 0.14 -1.06 9.21
C VAL A 41 0.07 -2.48 9.75
N GLN A 42 -1.11 -2.94 10.16
CA GLN A 42 -1.32 -4.29 10.64
C GLN A 42 -0.97 -5.31 9.55
N CYS A 43 -1.51 -5.15 8.34
CA CYS A 43 -1.21 -6.03 7.23
C CYS A 43 0.31 -6.09 6.95
N SER A 44 0.95 -4.92 6.82
CA SER A 44 2.39 -4.82 6.56
C SER A 44 3.23 -5.57 7.59
N THR A 45 2.82 -5.52 8.86
CA THR A 45 3.50 -6.21 9.96
C THR A 45 3.32 -7.73 9.87
N LEU A 46 2.10 -8.18 9.58
CA LEU A 46 1.78 -9.61 9.47
C LEU A 46 2.41 -10.26 8.23
N HIS A 47 2.63 -9.49 7.17
CA HIS A 47 3.28 -9.93 5.92
C HIS A 47 4.80 -9.66 5.88
N SER A 48 5.43 -9.49 7.05
CA SER A 48 6.87 -9.22 7.15
C SER A 48 7.75 -10.47 7.04
N VAL A 49 7.26 -11.65 7.47
CA VAL A 49 8.00 -12.93 7.41
C VAL A 49 7.01 -14.11 7.25
N PRO A 50 7.09 -14.90 6.16
CA PRO A 50 7.83 -14.60 4.93
C PRO A 50 7.28 -13.31 4.28
N VAL A 51 8.15 -12.58 3.58
CA VAL A 51 7.77 -11.30 2.96
C VAL A 51 6.70 -11.54 1.90
N SER A 52 5.56 -10.86 2.06
CA SER A 52 4.45 -10.84 1.09
C SER A 52 3.68 -9.52 1.19
N LEU A 53 4.40 -8.43 1.47
CA LEU A 53 3.86 -7.11 1.74
C LEU A 53 3.07 -6.59 0.53
N CYS A 54 3.63 -6.70 -0.66
CA CYS A 54 3.06 -6.03 -1.82
C CYS A 54 1.79 -6.73 -2.31
N VAL A 55 1.86 -8.05 -2.54
CA VAL A 55 0.70 -8.82 -3.00
C VAL A 55 -0.31 -9.01 -1.86
N GLY A 56 0.15 -9.25 -0.63
CA GLY A 56 -0.73 -9.50 0.52
C GLY A 56 -1.45 -8.26 1.06
N CYS A 57 -0.88 -7.07 0.86
CA CYS A 57 -1.43 -5.82 1.39
C CYS A 57 -1.87 -4.82 0.31
N GLU A 58 -2.07 -5.25 -0.94
CA GLU A 58 -2.55 -4.40 -2.04
C GLU A 58 -3.87 -3.71 -1.70
N GLU A 59 -4.87 -4.47 -1.24
CA GLU A 59 -6.18 -3.94 -0.89
C GLU A 59 -6.09 -2.96 0.30
N PRO A 60 -5.50 -3.31 1.48
CA PRO A 60 -5.31 -2.37 2.57
C PRO A 60 -4.56 -1.08 2.17
N PHE A 61 -3.53 -1.19 1.32
CA PHE A 61 -2.81 -0.02 0.80
C PHE A 61 -3.72 0.86 -0.06
N THR A 62 -4.46 0.25 -0.98
CA THR A 62 -5.37 0.95 -1.90
C THR A 62 -6.48 1.65 -1.14
N GLU A 63 -7.13 0.96 -0.20
CA GLU A 63 -8.18 1.53 0.64
C GLU A 63 -7.68 2.69 1.50
N MET A 64 -6.48 2.56 2.09
CA MET A 64 -5.83 3.65 2.81
C MET A 64 -5.60 4.86 1.90
N HIS A 65 -5.07 4.63 0.70
CA HIS A 65 -4.79 5.71 -0.24
C HIS A 65 -6.07 6.42 -0.69
N VAL A 66 -7.13 5.66 -0.98
CA VAL A 66 -8.46 6.21 -1.33
C VAL A 66 -9.04 7.01 -0.16
N ALA A 67 -9.01 6.50 1.07
CA ALA A 67 -9.52 7.23 2.24
C ALA A 67 -8.78 8.56 2.45
N TYR A 68 -7.47 8.59 2.21
CA TYR A 68 -6.68 9.82 2.27
C TYR A 68 -7.11 10.82 1.19
N MET A 69 -7.29 10.36 -0.05
CA MET A 69 -7.73 11.20 -1.16
C MET A 69 -9.13 11.76 -0.93
N THR A 70 -10.07 10.95 -0.41
CA THR A 70 -11.40 11.39 -0.01
C THR A 70 -11.34 12.52 1.01
N LEU A 71 -10.56 12.35 2.09
CA LEU A 71 -10.39 13.39 3.10
C LEU A 71 -9.77 14.68 2.53
N ARG A 72 -8.81 14.53 1.61
CA ARG A 72 -8.08 15.66 1.01
C ARG A 72 -8.87 16.40 -0.09
N GLN A 73 -9.82 15.76 -0.75
CA GLN A 73 -10.65 16.38 -1.77
C GLN A 73 -11.81 17.18 -1.18
N GLU A 74 -12.22 16.89 0.06
CA GLU A 74 -13.20 17.70 0.77
C GLU A 74 -12.56 18.99 1.27
N GLN A 75 -12.90 20.11 0.62
CA GLN A 75 -12.30 21.42 0.86
C GLN A 75 -12.37 21.83 2.35
N ASN A 76 -13.52 21.61 2.99
CA ASN A 76 -13.71 21.95 4.40
C ASN A 76 -12.79 21.14 5.33
N CYS A 77 -12.44 19.92 4.94
CA CYS A 77 -11.55 19.07 5.72
C CYS A 77 -10.07 19.39 5.47
N THR A 78 -9.74 19.78 4.25
CA THR A 78 -8.41 20.33 3.91
C THR A 78 -8.10 21.51 4.80
N ASP A 79 -9.03 22.47 4.87
CA ASP A 79 -8.91 23.66 5.70
C ASP A 79 -8.94 23.40 7.22
N LYS A 80 -9.24 22.17 7.65
CA LYS A 80 -9.29 21.78 9.06
C LYS A 80 -8.11 20.93 9.51
N PHE A 81 -7.59 20.05 8.66
CA PHE A 81 -6.61 19.04 9.07
C PHE A 81 -5.25 19.14 8.38
N PHE A 82 -5.15 19.84 7.26
CA PHE A 82 -3.92 19.93 6.48
C PHE A 82 -3.25 21.27 6.70
N ASP A 83 -1.94 21.24 6.90
CA ASP A 83 -1.10 22.43 7.12
C ASP A 83 -1.54 23.30 8.32
N LYS A 84 -2.25 22.70 9.29
CA LYS A 84 -2.73 23.36 10.52
C LYS A 84 -1.81 23.20 11.72
N ASP A 85 -0.82 22.34 11.60
CA ASP A 85 0.20 22.14 12.60
C ASP A 85 1.57 21.99 11.92
N ARG A 86 2.65 22.21 12.69
CA ARG A 86 4.03 22.18 12.15
C ARG A 86 4.45 20.79 11.67
N ILE A 87 3.82 19.74 12.16
CA ILE A 87 4.13 18.34 11.83
C ILE A 87 3.31 17.90 10.62
N ASN A 88 2.15 18.53 10.36
CA ASN A 88 1.19 18.16 9.34
C ASN A 88 0.84 16.67 9.45
N ILE A 89 0.39 16.25 10.64
CA ILE A 89 0.40 14.83 11.06
C ILE A 89 -0.33 13.91 10.08
N VAL A 90 -1.45 14.35 9.50
CA VAL A 90 -2.24 13.57 8.53
C VAL A 90 -1.42 13.29 7.27
N SER A 91 -0.77 14.33 6.72
CA SER A 91 0.09 14.22 5.53
C SER A 91 1.37 13.44 5.80
N THR A 92 1.98 13.64 6.97
CA THR A 92 3.21 12.98 7.38
C THR A 92 3.00 11.47 7.57
N THR A 93 1.95 11.07 8.29
CA THR A 93 1.60 9.65 8.46
C THR A 93 1.33 8.99 7.10
N GLN A 94 0.54 9.64 6.24
CA GLN A 94 0.29 9.11 4.89
C GLN A 94 1.59 8.95 4.09
N SER A 95 2.49 9.93 4.16
CA SER A 95 3.75 9.91 3.40
C SER A 95 4.68 8.80 3.86
N ILE A 96 4.73 8.50 5.17
CA ILE A 96 5.49 7.38 5.72
C ILE A 96 4.95 6.05 5.17
N LEU A 97 3.63 5.86 5.23
CA LEU A 97 2.99 4.61 4.80
C LEU A 97 3.12 4.38 3.29
N VAL A 98 2.93 5.43 2.48
CA VAL A 98 3.22 5.38 1.03
C VAL A 98 4.71 5.16 0.76
N GLY A 99 5.58 5.69 1.61
CA GLY A 99 7.02 5.47 1.56
C GLY A 99 7.40 4.00 1.71
N ILE A 100 6.71 3.25 2.58
CA ILE A 100 6.92 1.79 2.74
C ILE A 100 6.61 1.07 1.42
N TRP A 101 5.42 1.31 0.85
CA TRP A 101 4.99 0.71 -0.42
C TRP A 101 5.97 1.00 -1.56
N ARG A 102 6.39 2.27 -1.71
CA ARG A 102 7.34 2.69 -2.75
C ARG A 102 8.72 2.11 -2.56
N LYS A 103 9.22 2.07 -1.32
CA LYS A 103 10.54 1.51 -1.01
C LYS A 103 10.60 0.00 -1.28
N ALA A 104 9.47 -0.69 -1.17
CA ALA A 104 9.31 -2.10 -1.53
C ALA A 104 9.04 -2.32 -3.03
N TYR A 105 9.02 -1.25 -3.84
CA TYR A 105 8.74 -1.30 -5.28
C TYR A 105 7.45 -2.08 -5.60
N CYS A 106 6.42 -1.95 -4.77
CA CYS A 106 5.23 -2.79 -4.88
C CYS A 106 4.44 -2.60 -6.18
N ASP A 107 4.52 -1.42 -6.82
CA ASP A 107 3.90 -1.19 -8.13
C ASP A 107 4.48 -2.11 -9.22
N ASP A 108 5.75 -2.51 -9.11
CA ASP A 108 6.39 -3.44 -10.03
C ASP A 108 5.78 -4.85 -9.95
N CYS A 109 5.24 -5.24 -8.79
CA CYS A 109 4.56 -6.53 -8.64
C CYS A 109 3.38 -6.66 -9.60
N PHE A 110 2.66 -5.57 -9.86
CA PHE A 110 1.44 -5.57 -10.67
C PHE A 110 1.69 -5.15 -12.12
N THR A 111 2.83 -4.53 -12.40
CA THR A 111 3.23 -4.16 -13.75
C THR A 111 3.30 -5.41 -14.62
N SER A 112 2.61 -5.43 -15.76
CA SER A 112 2.58 -6.58 -16.69
C SER A 112 2.28 -7.93 -16.03
N ASN A 113 1.58 -7.93 -14.90
CA ASN A 113 1.28 -9.12 -14.10
C ASN A 113 2.54 -9.86 -13.60
N ASN A 114 3.62 -9.11 -13.29
CA ASN A 114 4.92 -9.67 -12.92
C ASN A 114 4.84 -10.63 -11.73
N SER A 115 4.09 -10.29 -10.68
CA SER A 115 3.95 -11.12 -9.48
C SER A 115 3.30 -12.46 -9.78
N TYR A 116 2.26 -12.48 -10.62
CA TYR A 116 1.61 -13.69 -11.07
C TYR A 116 2.55 -14.59 -11.88
N VAL A 117 3.27 -14.01 -12.87
CA VAL A 117 4.21 -14.78 -13.69
C VAL A 117 5.35 -15.33 -12.84
N PHE A 118 5.86 -14.53 -11.90
CA PHE A 118 6.84 -14.96 -10.92
C PHE A 118 6.31 -16.12 -10.07
N ASP A 119 5.09 -16.02 -9.55
CA ASP A 119 4.49 -17.03 -8.68
C ASP A 119 4.26 -18.37 -9.39
N LEU A 120 3.88 -18.35 -10.67
CA LEU A 120 3.78 -19.56 -11.50
C LEU A 120 5.13 -20.26 -11.64
N LYS A 121 6.19 -19.51 -11.97
CA LYS A 121 7.55 -20.04 -12.12
C LYS A 121 8.11 -20.55 -10.79
N ARG A 122 7.87 -19.79 -9.71
CA ARG A 122 8.24 -20.15 -8.33
C ARG A 122 7.58 -21.45 -7.91
N THR A 123 6.27 -21.57 -8.12
CA THR A 123 5.50 -22.77 -7.76
C THR A 123 6.01 -23.98 -8.54
N ALA A 124 6.26 -23.84 -9.84
CA ALA A 124 6.83 -24.93 -10.65
C ALA A 124 8.20 -25.39 -10.14
N PHE A 125 9.05 -24.46 -9.69
CA PHE A 125 10.33 -24.80 -9.05
C PHE A 125 10.14 -25.48 -7.69
N ASP A 126 9.33 -24.91 -6.80
CA ASP A 126 9.06 -25.45 -5.47
C ASP A 126 8.44 -26.87 -5.54
N ASP A 127 7.54 -27.09 -6.50
CA ASP A 127 6.95 -28.41 -6.79
C ASP A 127 8.02 -29.40 -7.25
N CYS A 128 8.95 -28.98 -8.11
CA CYS A 128 10.05 -29.83 -8.55
C CYS A 128 10.93 -30.24 -7.37
N ILE A 129 11.34 -29.28 -6.53
CA ILE A 129 12.15 -29.52 -5.33
C ILE A 129 11.45 -30.51 -4.39
N THR A 130 10.16 -30.31 -4.14
CA THR A 130 9.37 -31.17 -3.25
C THR A 130 9.29 -32.60 -3.76
N ASN A 131 9.19 -32.80 -5.07
CA ASN A 131 9.04 -34.11 -5.70
C ASN A 131 10.36 -34.85 -5.98
N ASN A 132 11.51 -34.16 -5.97
CA ASN A 132 12.80 -34.73 -6.35
C ASN A 132 13.82 -34.72 -5.21
N LYS A 133 13.38 -35.05 -3.99
CA LYS A 133 14.24 -35.05 -2.80
C LYS A 133 15.53 -35.87 -3.01
N ASN A 134 16.68 -35.31 -2.62
CA ASN A 134 18.04 -35.82 -2.82
C ASN A 134 18.57 -35.82 -4.26
N ARG A 135 17.80 -35.31 -5.23
CA ARG A 135 18.20 -35.14 -6.65
C ARG A 135 17.78 -33.78 -7.20
N GLU A 136 17.46 -32.85 -6.32
CA GLU A 136 16.86 -31.55 -6.61
C GLU A 136 17.67 -30.79 -7.67
N CYS A 137 18.98 -30.70 -7.47
CA CYS A 137 19.87 -29.97 -8.38
C CYS A 137 19.85 -30.54 -9.80
N ALA A 138 19.88 -31.86 -9.94
CA ALA A 138 19.89 -32.51 -11.26
C ALA A 138 18.51 -32.48 -11.93
N SER A 139 17.44 -32.62 -11.14
CA SER A 139 16.07 -32.70 -11.65
C SER A 139 15.42 -31.34 -11.90
N CYS A 140 15.80 -30.29 -11.16
CA CYS A 140 15.07 -29.02 -11.10
C CYS A 140 15.82 -27.82 -11.67
N ILE A 141 17.00 -28.04 -12.27
CA ILE A 141 17.82 -26.97 -12.85
C ILE A 141 17.07 -26.18 -13.93
N SER A 142 16.23 -26.85 -14.73
CA SER A 142 15.44 -26.18 -15.79
C SER A 142 14.46 -25.16 -15.21
N GLN A 143 13.70 -25.56 -14.18
CA GLN A 143 12.73 -24.71 -13.49
C GLN A 143 13.42 -23.57 -12.74
N TYR A 144 14.59 -23.84 -12.13
CA TYR A 144 15.39 -22.80 -11.52
C TYR A 144 15.85 -21.76 -12.54
N LEU A 145 16.39 -22.19 -13.69
CA LEU A 145 16.86 -21.28 -14.74
C LEU A 145 15.71 -20.44 -15.28
N ASP A 146 14.54 -21.03 -15.53
CA ASP A 146 13.36 -20.28 -16.00
C ASP A 146 12.89 -19.21 -15.00
N LEU A 147 12.87 -19.54 -13.70
CA LEU A 147 12.57 -18.58 -12.62
C LEU A 147 13.63 -17.47 -12.54
N ASN A 148 14.90 -17.85 -12.57
CA ASN A 148 16.03 -16.93 -12.42
C ASN A 148 16.18 -15.99 -13.62
N GLU A 149 16.01 -16.49 -14.84
CA GLU A 149 16.04 -15.67 -16.06
C GLU A 149 14.91 -14.64 -16.07
N PHE A 150 13.71 -15.03 -15.63
CA PHE A 150 12.60 -14.09 -15.48
C PHE A 150 12.95 -12.98 -14.48
N TYR A 151 13.45 -13.34 -13.29
CA TYR A 151 13.84 -12.36 -12.27
C TYR A 151 14.96 -11.42 -12.75
N LEU A 152 16.02 -11.96 -13.37
CA LEU A 152 17.12 -11.16 -13.91
C LEU A 152 16.68 -10.24 -15.05
N GLY A 153 15.68 -10.66 -15.84
CA GLY A 153 15.03 -9.83 -16.83
C GLY A 153 14.36 -8.61 -16.21
N LEU A 154 13.61 -8.81 -15.13
CA LEU A 154 13.01 -7.71 -14.36
C LEU A 154 14.08 -6.81 -13.74
N ASP A 155 15.09 -7.39 -13.09
CA ASP A 155 16.19 -6.65 -12.46
C ASP A 155 16.88 -5.70 -13.44
N LYS A 156 17.20 -6.20 -14.63
CA LYS A 156 17.81 -5.41 -15.70
C LYS A 156 16.88 -4.32 -16.23
N ASN A 157 15.63 -4.64 -16.50
CA ASN A 157 14.67 -3.70 -17.07
C ASN A 157 14.28 -2.59 -16.09
N ASN A 158 14.21 -2.94 -14.80
CA ASN A 158 13.80 -2.04 -13.72
C ASN A 158 14.98 -1.43 -12.96
N LYS A 159 16.22 -1.65 -13.42
CA LYS A 159 17.45 -1.11 -12.79
C LYS A 159 17.56 -1.48 -11.30
N GLY A 160 17.25 -2.73 -10.97
CA GLY A 160 17.24 -3.25 -9.60
C GLY A 160 16.00 -2.91 -8.77
N GLN A 161 15.02 -2.21 -9.34
CA GLN A 161 13.77 -1.84 -8.66
C GLN A 161 12.69 -2.91 -8.89
N VAL A 162 13.00 -4.15 -8.51
CA VAL A 162 12.05 -5.27 -8.60
C VAL A 162 11.15 -5.29 -7.38
N CYS A 163 9.91 -5.73 -7.53
CA CYS A 163 9.00 -6.06 -6.43
C CYS A 163 9.72 -6.75 -5.25
N TYR A 164 9.64 -6.17 -4.04
CA TYR A 164 10.40 -6.68 -2.89
C TYR A 164 9.99 -8.09 -2.46
N ASP A 165 8.71 -8.47 -2.61
CA ASP A 165 8.23 -9.84 -2.37
C ASP A 165 9.01 -10.85 -3.23
N MET A 166 9.33 -10.51 -4.49
CA MET A 166 10.13 -11.37 -5.37
C MET A 166 11.61 -11.39 -4.97
N GLN A 167 12.17 -10.24 -4.59
CA GLN A 167 13.57 -10.15 -4.16
C GLN A 167 13.83 -11.04 -2.93
N ASP A 168 12.94 -10.98 -1.93
CA ASP A 168 13.05 -11.81 -0.72
C ASP A 168 12.87 -13.30 -1.07
N SER A 169 11.89 -13.62 -1.92
CA SER A 169 11.64 -14.98 -2.39
C SER A 169 12.84 -15.63 -3.11
N VAL A 170 13.54 -14.87 -3.97
CA VAL A 170 14.78 -15.33 -4.63
C VAL A 170 15.91 -15.47 -3.62
N ARG A 171 16.10 -14.48 -2.73
CA ARG A 171 17.15 -14.50 -1.71
C ARG A 171 17.05 -15.72 -0.81
N VAL A 172 15.84 -16.06 -0.34
CA VAL A 172 15.61 -17.25 0.49
C VAL A 172 15.98 -18.52 -0.26
N ARG A 173 15.76 -18.57 -1.58
CA ARG A 173 16.01 -19.75 -2.41
C ARG A 173 17.46 -19.95 -2.86
N LEU A 174 18.27 -18.89 -2.89
CA LEU A 174 19.72 -19.02 -3.14
C LEU A 174 20.42 -19.94 -2.13
N ASN A 175 19.85 -20.12 -0.93
CA ASN A 175 20.38 -21.01 0.09
C ASN A 175 20.17 -22.51 -0.22
N TYR A 176 19.30 -22.88 -1.17
CA TYR A 176 19.08 -24.29 -1.54
C TYR A 176 20.08 -24.80 -2.60
N LEU A 177 20.91 -23.91 -3.17
CA LEU A 177 21.88 -24.23 -4.22
C LEU A 177 23.34 -24.14 -3.75
N GLN A 178 23.56 -23.96 -2.44
CA GLN A 178 24.85 -24.09 -1.76
C GLN A 178 24.93 -25.45 -1.06
#